data_AF-A0A290YZ79-F1
#
_entry.id   AF-A0A290YZ79-F1
#
_cell.length_a   1.000
_cell.length_b   1.000
_cell.length_c   1.000
_cell.angle_alpha   90.00
_cell.angle_beta   90.00
_cell.angle_gamma   90.00
#
_symmetry.space_group_name_H-M   'P 1'
#
loop_
_entity.id
_entity.type
_entity.pdbx_description
1 polymer ?
#
loop_
_entity_poly.entity_id
_entity_poly.type
_entity_poly.pdbx_seq_one_letter_code
_entity_poly.pdbx_strand_id
1 'polypeptide(L)' 'MRAEVAELVGSPALRYRADPTRLGHEGLGAALAGFDDAARVGIAALASDASELARRLEETAAAYADADAEAARRSDEHG' A
#
# COMPACT_ATOMS: atom_id res chain seq x y z
N MET A 1 10.96 2.84 -1.19
CA MET A 1 9.60 3.03 -0.63
C MET A 1 8.53 3.36 -1.68
N ARG A 2 8.49 4.54 -2.31
CA ARG A 2 7.46 4.85 -3.34
C ARG A 2 7.39 3.85 -4.50
N ALA A 3 8.56 3.42 -5.01
CA ALA A 3 8.64 2.44 -6.08
C ALA A 3 8.13 1.05 -5.65
N GLU A 4 8.47 0.60 -4.43
CA GLU A 4 8.06 -0.70 -3.89
C GLU A 4 6.56 -0.76 -3.58
N VAL A 5 5.99 0.34 -3.06
CA VAL A 5 4.53 0.45 -2.87
C VAL A 5 3.82 0.49 -4.20
N ALA A 6 4.31 1.28 -5.17
CA ALA A 6 3.74 1.31 -6.52
C ALA A 6 3.82 -0.06 -7.23
N GLU A 7 4.90 -0.82 -7.00
CA GLU A 7 5.06 -2.18 -7.52
C GLU A 7 4.10 -3.16 -6.85
N LEU A 8 3.92 -3.07 -5.53
CA LEU A 8 2.94 -3.88 -4.79
C LEU A 8 1.51 -3.61 -5.27
N VAL A 9 1.12 -2.34 -5.40
CA VAL A 9 -0.19 -1.89 -5.90
C VAL A 9 -0.36 -2.21 -7.39
N GLY A 10 0.73 -2.21 -8.16
CA GLY A 10 0.75 -2.55 -9.57
C GLY A 10 0.83 -4.06 -9.86
N SER A 11 0.97 -4.89 -8.84
CA SER A 11 1.31 -6.31 -9.00
C SER A 11 0.26 -7.08 -9.80
N PRO A 12 0.66 -7.93 -10.76
CA PRO A 12 -0.24 -8.81 -11.51
C PRO A 12 -1.09 -9.71 -10.61
N ALA A 13 -0.62 -10.03 -9.40
CA ALA A 13 -1.37 -10.80 -8.41
C ALA A 13 -2.66 -10.07 -7.98
N LEU A 14 -2.70 -8.74 -8.05
CA LEU A 14 -3.88 -7.93 -7.73
C LEU A 14 -4.88 -7.85 -8.90
N ARG A 15 -4.46 -8.31 -10.08
CA ARG A 15 -5.27 -8.36 -11.30
C ARG A 15 -5.79 -9.75 -11.61
N TYR A 16 -5.38 -10.75 -10.83
CA TYR A 16 -5.93 -12.09 -10.92
C TYR A 16 -7.42 -12.06 -10.65
N ARG A 17 -8.18 -12.79 -11.46
CA ARG A 17 -9.61 -12.99 -11.28
C ARG A 17 -9.87 -14.47 -11.39
N ALA A 18 -10.47 -15.04 -10.36
CA ALA A 18 -10.92 -16.42 -10.43
C ALA A 18 -11.97 -16.58 -11.55
N ASP A 19 -11.93 -17.71 -12.26
CA ASP A 19 -12.99 -18.11 -13.19
C ASP A 19 -13.85 -19.19 -12.53
N PRO A 20 -14.97 -18.80 -11.87
CA PRO A 20 -15.82 -19.73 -11.13
C PRO A 20 -16.54 -20.73 -12.03
N THR A 21 -16.64 -20.47 -13.34
CA THR A 21 -17.34 -21.34 -14.29
C THR A 21 -16.55 -22.60 -14.63
N ARG A 22 -15.22 -22.61 -14.40
CA ARG A 22 -14.35 -23.75 -14.71
C ARG A 22 -14.44 -24.89 -13.71
N LEU A 23 -15.11 -24.69 -12.57
CA LEU A 23 -15.21 -25.71 -11.52
C LEU A 23 -16.31 -26.74 -11.77
N GLY A 24 -17.23 -26.50 -12.70
CA GLY A 24 -18.29 -27.45 -13.07
C GLY A 24 -19.28 -27.79 -11.95
N HIS A 25 -19.24 -27.07 -10.83
CA HIS A 25 -20.09 -27.28 -9.66
C HIS A 25 -20.56 -25.94 -9.12
N GLU A 26 -21.87 -25.68 -9.16
CA GLU A 26 -22.45 -24.37 -8.85
C GLU A 26 -22.07 -23.87 -7.45
N GLY A 27 -22.10 -24.74 -6.43
CA GLY A 27 -21.70 -24.37 -5.07
C GLY A 27 -20.22 -23.99 -4.92
N LEU A 28 -19.31 -24.65 -5.65
CA LEU A 28 -17.88 -24.35 -5.58
C LEU A 28 -17.55 -23.09 -6.40
N GLY A 29 -18.22 -22.90 -7.53
CA GLY A 29 -18.14 -21.66 -8.32
C GLY A 29 -18.57 -20.44 -7.51
N ALA A 30 -19.71 -20.53 -6.81
CA ALA A 30 -20.20 -19.45 -5.95
C ALA A 30 -19.24 -19.17 -4.77
N ALA A 31 -18.72 -20.21 -4.11
CA ALA A 31 -17.75 -20.06 -3.04
C ALA A 31 -16.44 -19.42 -3.52
N LEU A 32 -15.94 -19.83 -4.68
CA LEU A 32 -14.73 -19.25 -5.27
C LEU A 32 -14.94 -17.79 -5.67
N ALA A 33 -16.10 -17.43 -6.23
CA ALA A 33 -16.43 -16.04 -6.54
C ALA A 33 -16.48 -15.16 -5.28
N GLY A 34 -17.12 -15.64 -4.21
CA GLY A 34 -17.18 -14.91 -2.94
C GLY A 34 -15.81 -14.74 -2.29
N PHE A 35 -14.94 -15.75 -2.38
CA PHE A 35 -13.56 -15.66 -1.92
C PHE A 35 -12.75 -14.64 -2.74
N ASP A 36 -12.86 -14.67 -4.08
CA ASP A 36 -12.16 -13.73 -4.98
C ASP A 36 -12.55 -12.28 -4.69
N ASP A 37 -13.85 -12.00 -4.52
CA ASP A 37 -14.33 -10.66 -4.18
C ASP A 37 -13.83 -10.20 -2.79
N ALA A 38 -13.89 -11.06 -1.77
CA ALA A 38 -13.40 -10.74 -0.44
C ALA A 38 -11.87 -10.50 -0.43
N ALA A 39 -11.11 -11.32 -1.15
CA ALA A 39 -9.67 -11.16 -1.30
C ALA A 39 -9.35 -9.83 -1.98
N ARG A 40 -10.06 -9.46 -3.04
CA ARG A 40 -9.85 -8.19 -3.75
C ARG A 40 -10.11 -6.97 -2.87
N VAL A 41 -11.17 -6.99 -2.07
CA VAL A 41 -11.45 -5.92 -1.10
C VAL A 41 -10.33 -5.83 -0.06
N GLY A 42 -9.91 -6.96 0.51
CA GLY A 42 -8.84 -7.00 1.51
C GLY A 42 -7.51 -6.48 0.97
N ILE A 43 -7.14 -6.87 -0.26
CA ILE A 43 -5.89 -6.40 -0.85
C ILE A 43 -5.95 -4.92 -1.23
N ALA A 44 -7.10 -4.43 -1.74
CA ALA A 44 -7.27 -3.00 -2.01
C ALA A 44 -7.14 -2.15 -0.74
N ALA A 45 -7.69 -2.63 0.39
CA ALA A 45 -7.52 -1.97 1.68
C ALA A 45 -6.05 -1.96 2.12
N LEU A 46 -5.36 -3.10 2.06
CA LEU A 46 -3.94 -3.21 2.41
C LEU A 46 -3.06 -2.28 1.54
N ALA A 47 -3.34 -2.20 0.24
CA ALA A 47 -2.68 -1.30 -0.69
C ALA A 47 -2.86 0.19 -0.31
N SER A 48 -4.08 0.56 0.09
CA SER A 48 -4.40 1.91 0.58
C SER A 48 -3.64 2.22 1.87
N ASP A 49 -3.69 1.32 2.86
CA ASP A 49 -3.02 1.49 4.15
C ASP A 49 -1.50 1.60 3.98
N ALA A 50 -0.90 0.77 3.13
CA ALA A 50 0.53 0.82 2.83
C ALA A 50 0.92 2.16 2.17
N SER A 51 0.09 2.67 1.26
CA SER A 51 0.31 3.97 0.61
C SER A 51 0.21 5.12 1.61
N GLU A 52 -0.77 5.07 2.52
CA GLU A 52 -0.90 6.07 3.58
C GLU A 52 0.27 6.05 4.56
N LEU A 53 0.70 4.86 4.98
CA LEU A 53 1.86 4.70 5.86
C LEU A 53 3.13 5.26 5.21
N ALA A 54 3.36 4.95 3.93
CA ALA A 54 4.49 5.49 3.19
C ALA A 54 4.47 7.03 3.15
N ARG A 55 3.31 7.65 2.88
CA ARG A 55 3.15 9.11 2.91
C ARG A 55 3.48 9.69 4.29
N ARG A 56 2.97 9.10 5.37
CA ARG A 56 3.23 9.58 6.74
C ARG A 56 4.71 9.51 7.11
N LEU A 57 5.41 8.46 6.65
CA LEU A 57 6.85 8.32 6.87
C LEU A 57 7.64 9.38 6.09
N GLU A 58 7.25 9.68 4.84
CA GLU A 58 7.85 10.76 4.05
C GLU A 58 7.66 12.13 4.73
N GLU A 59 6.46 12.42 5.22
CA GLU A 59 6.15 13.66 5.94
C GLU A 59 6.94 13.80 7.24
N THR A 60 7.04 12.71 8.00
CA THR A 60 7.82 12.68 9.23
C THR A 60 9.31 12.91 8.95
N ALA A 61 9.85 12.26 7.92
CA ALA A 61 11.26 12.42 7.54
C ALA A 61 11.57 13.86 7.10
N ALA A 62 10.66 14.51 6.36
CA ALA A 62 10.80 15.92 5.99
C ALA A 62 10.79 16.84 7.21
N ALA A 63 9.88 16.61 8.16
CA ALA A 63 9.81 17.40 9.39
C ALA A 63 11.10 17.29 10.24
N TYR A 64 11.71 16.10 10.31
CA TYR A 64 13.02 15.94 10.95
C TYR A 64 14.13 16.68 10.21
N ALA A 65 14.17 16.61 8.88
CA ALA A 65 15.16 17.33 8.08
C ALA A 65 15.05 18.86 8.27
N ASP A 66 13.84 19.39 8.32
CA ASP A 66 13.58 20.82 8.58
C ASP A 66 14.03 21.22 10.00
N ALA A 67 13.76 20.37 11.00
CA ALA A 67 14.18 20.60 12.37
C ALA A 67 15.72 20.59 12.53
N ASP A 68 16.40 19.66 11.84
CA ASP A 68 17.87 19.59 11.83
C ASP A 68 18.47 20.83 11.14
N ALA A 69 17.90 21.27 10.02
CA ALA A 69 18.34 22.47 9.31
C ALA A 69 18.14 23.75 10.14
N GLU A 70 17.04 23.84 10.91
CA GLU A 70 16.81 24.93 11.86
C GLU A 70 17.78 24.88 13.04
N ALA A 71 18.09 23.70 13.57
CA ALA A 71 19.07 23.54 14.64
C ALA A 71 20.48 23.96 14.19
N ALA A 72 20.89 23.58 12.97
CA ALA A 72 22.17 23.98 12.39
C ALA A 72 22.26 25.52 12.25
N ARG A 73 21.23 26.17 11.67
CA ARG A 73 21.20 27.63 11.52
C ARG A 73 21.34 28.37 12.86
N ARG A 74 20.61 27.92 13.89
CA ARG A 74 20.72 28.52 15.24
C ARG A 74 22.08 28.30 15.88
N SER A 75 22.74 27.19 15.59
CA SER A 75 24.09 26.93 16.07
C SER A 75 25.11 27.87 15.42
N ASP A 76 24.98 28.13 14.12
CA ASP A 76 25.86 29.04 13.38
C ASP A 76 25.65 30.51 13.80
N GLU A 77 24.45 30.89 14.23
CA GLU A 77 24.14 32.24 14.72
C GLU A 77 24.67 32.53 16.15
N HIS A 78 25.04 31.49 16.90
CA HIS A 78 25.44 31.60 18.31
C HIS A 78 26.85 31.05 18.63
N GLY A 79 27.59 30.56 17.62
CA GLY A 79 28.99 30.13 17.71
C GLY A 79 29.95 31.17 17.15
#